data_AF-A0A151RH34-F1
#
_entry.id   AF-A0A151RH34-F1
#
_cell.length_a   1.000
_cell.length_b   1.000
_cell.length_c   1.000
_cell.angle_alpha   90.00
_cell.angle_beta   90.00
_cell.angle_gamma   90.00
#
_symmetry.space_group_name_H-M   'P 1'
#
loop_
_entity.id
_entity.type
_entity.pdbx_description
1 polymer ?
#
loop_
_entity_poly.entity_id
_entity_poly.type
_entity_poly.pdbx_seq_one_letter_code
_entity_poly.pdbx_strand_id
1 'polypeptide(L)'
;MITCDNPFHSWTTFTRALEMEFVHSPYECPRSQLFKLTQSSSVQAYYVQFTALANRVQGITQEALLDCFVGGLKPDIRRDVIAQAPTSLLRTISLAKLYEEKYVPKIRPNSSSFFSQNTSHKHKPIHTSIP
;
A
#
# COMPACT_ATOMS: atom_id res chain seq x y z
N MET A 1 24.37 35.95 39.10
CA MET A 1 23.54 34.78 39.46
C MET A 1 22.91 34.30 38.17
N ILE A 2 23.31 33.13 37.68
CA ILE A 2 22.76 32.57 36.43
C ILE A 2 21.52 31.80 36.87
N THR A 3 20.33 32.36 36.65
CA THR A 3 19.08 31.65 36.88
C THR A 3 18.93 30.60 35.78
N CYS A 4 18.98 29.33 36.17
CA CYS A 4 18.50 28.24 35.31
C CYS A 4 16.97 28.29 35.34
N ASP A 5 16.39 29.30 34.68
CA ASP A 5 14.98 29.24 34.31
C ASP A 5 14.82 27.96 33.50
N ASN A 6 13.96 27.06 33.97
CA ASN A 6 13.60 25.86 33.24
C ASN A 6 12.29 26.18 32.49
N PRO A 7 12.34 26.84 31.31
CA PRO A 7 11.14 27.35 30.62
C PRO A 7 10.17 26.24 30.20
N PHE A 8 10.62 24.99 30.25
CA PHE A 8 9.84 23.83 29.85
C PHE A 8 9.54 22.96 31.07
N HIS A 9 8.37 23.18 31.67
CA HIS A 9 7.88 22.40 32.81
C HIS A 9 7.29 21.03 32.41
N SER A 10 7.23 20.71 31.12
CA SER A 10 6.81 19.40 30.61
C SER A 10 7.45 19.09 29.25
N TRP A 11 7.57 17.80 28.95
CA TRP A 11 7.98 17.33 27.61
C TRP A 11 7.08 17.91 26.51
N THR A 12 5.80 18.08 26.80
CA THR A 12 4.80 18.66 25.89
C THR A 12 5.08 20.13 25.59
N THR A 13 5.46 20.93 26.61
CA THR A 13 5.83 22.34 26.44
C THR A 13 7.12 22.47 25.64
N PHE A 14 8.10 21.61 25.91
CA PHE A 14 9.37 21.56 25.19
C PHE A 14 9.18 21.20 23.70
N THR A 15 8.44 20.13 23.41
CA THR A 15 8.16 19.71 22.03
C THR A 15 7.35 20.74 21.27
N ARG A 16 6.39 21.41 21.91
CA ARG A 16 5.63 22.52 21.29
C ARG A 16 6.52 23.72 20.94
N ALA A 17 7.48 24.06 21.81
CA ALA A 17 8.42 25.15 21.54
C ALA A 17 9.36 24.80 20.38
N LEU A 18 9.85 23.56 20.33
CA LEU A 18 10.62 23.06 19.19
C LEU A 18 9.80 23.02 17.90
N GLU A 19 8.52 22.62 17.97
CA GLU A 19 7.61 22.68 16.83
C GLU A 19 7.44 24.12 16.35
N MET A 20 7.24 25.11 17.22
CA MET A 20 7.14 26.51 16.79
C MET A 20 8.39 27.03 16.08
N GLU A 21 9.58 26.64 16.54
CA GLU A 21 10.85 27.12 15.98
C GLU A 21 11.27 26.38 14.71
N PHE A 22 10.85 25.12 14.53
CA PHE A 22 11.35 24.24 13.45
C PHE A 22 10.26 23.60 12.57
N VAL A 23 8.97 23.88 12.81
CA VAL A 23 7.89 23.41 11.93
C VAL A 23 8.00 24.07 10.56
N HIS A 24 8.03 23.22 9.56
CA HIS A 24 7.89 23.62 8.17
C HIS A 24 6.45 24.10 7.98
N SER A 25 6.29 25.35 7.53
CA SER A 25 5.06 25.96 7.01
C SER A 25 3.77 25.81 7.84
N PRO A 26 3.07 26.90 8.21
CA PRO A 26 1.80 26.85 8.95
C PRO A 26 0.65 26.14 8.20
N TYR A 27 0.87 25.75 6.95
CA TYR A 27 -0.08 25.04 6.09
C TYR A 27 0.06 23.51 6.12
N GLU A 28 1.12 22.97 6.72
CA GLU A 28 1.31 21.53 6.87
C GLU A 28 0.44 21.02 8.02
N CYS A 29 -0.59 20.24 7.71
CA CYS A 29 -1.47 19.59 8.69
C CYS A 29 -1.24 18.07 8.67
N PRO A 30 -0.27 17.52 9.45
CA PRO A 30 0.09 16.10 9.40
C PRO A 30 -1.11 15.17 9.62
N ARG A 31 -2.05 15.58 10.48
CA ARG A 31 -3.30 14.86 10.70
C ARG A 31 -4.14 14.78 9.43
N SER A 32 -4.36 15.90 8.73
CA SER A 32 -5.10 15.89 7.47
C SER A 32 -4.37 15.12 6.38
N GLN A 33 -3.04 15.20 6.33
CA GLN A 33 -2.23 14.45 5.37
C GLN A 33 -2.35 12.94 5.62
N LEU A 34 -2.30 12.50 6.88
CA LEU A 34 -2.45 11.10 7.28
C LEU A 34 -3.80 10.53 6.82
N PHE A 35 -4.91 11.23 7.11
CA PHE A 35 -6.25 10.78 6.72
C PHE A 35 -6.50 10.77 5.21
N LYS A 36 -5.75 11.57 4.44
CA LYS A 36 -5.84 11.60 2.97
C LYS A 36 -4.81 10.70 2.30
N LEU A 37 -3.90 10.07 3.05
CA LEU A 37 -2.82 9.29 2.49
C LEU A 37 -3.36 8.01 1.86
N THR A 38 -3.11 7.85 0.56
CA THR A 38 -3.46 6.66 -0.21
C THR A 38 -2.23 6.02 -0.84
N GLN A 39 -2.23 4.70 -0.95
CA GLN A 39 -1.18 3.92 -1.60
C GLN A 39 -1.15 4.21 -3.12
N SER A 40 -0.11 4.91 -3.57
CA SER A 40 0.15 5.17 -5.00
C SER A 40 0.99 4.06 -5.65
N SER A 41 2.08 3.66 -5.00
CA SER A 41 3.04 2.67 -5.49
C SER A 41 2.96 1.35 -4.71
N SER A 42 4.02 0.99 -3.99
CA SER A 42 4.10 -0.24 -3.20
C SER A 42 3.54 -0.06 -1.78
N VAL A 43 3.13 -1.16 -1.15
CA VAL A 43 2.70 -1.18 0.26
C VAL A 43 3.84 -0.73 1.16
N GLN A 44 5.10 -1.09 0.83
CA GLN A 44 6.26 -0.63 1.61
C GLN A 44 6.45 0.89 1.53
N ALA A 45 6.34 1.49 0.34
CA ALA A 45 6.47 2.94 0.17
C ALA A 45 5.32 3.70 0.86
N TYR A 46 4.11 3.13 0.83
CA TYR A 46 2.96 3.65 1.56
C TYR A 46 3.17 3.57 3.08
N TYR A 47 3.65 2.44 3.60
CA TYR A 47 3.91 2.24 5.02
C TYR A 47 4.93 3.23 5.59
N VAL A 48 6.01 3.51 4.84
CA VAL A 48 7.03 4.49 5.24
C VAL A 48 6.42 5.89 5.39
N GLN A 49 5.62 6.32 4.42
CA GLN A 49 4.93 7.62 4.46
C GLN A 49 3.90 7.68 5.60
N PHE A 50 3.12 6.61 5.76
CA PHE A 50 2.13 6.50 6.82
C PHE A 50 2.77 6.65 8.20
N THR A 51 3.88 5.92 8.44
CA THR A 51 4.60 5.96 9.72
C THR A 51 5.19 7.34 9.99
N ALA A 52 5.77 7.98 8.96
CA ALA A 52 6.31 9.32 9.09
C ALA A 52 5.25 10.35 9.49
N LEU A 53 4.03 10.24 8.94
CA LEU A 53 2.90 11.09 9.31
C LEU A 53 2.33 10.73 10.69
N ALA A 54 2.11 9.44 10.96
CA ALA A 54 1.57 8.96 12.23
C ALA A 54 2.42 9.38 13.43
N ASN A 55 3.75 9.34 13.29
CA ASN A 55 4.69 9.77 14.34
C ASN A 55 4.60 11.28 14.67
N ARG A 56 4.02 12.09 13.78
CA ARG A 56 3.88 13.54 13.95
C ARG A 56 2.50 13.95 14.46
N VAL A 57 1.56 13.01 14.59
CA VAL A 57 0.19 13.31 15.00
C VAL A 57 -0.05 12.81 16.42
N GLN A 58 -0.65 13.66 17.24
CA GLN A 58 -1.06 13.32 18.61
C GLN A 58 -2.59 13.14 18.68
N GLY A 59 -3.06 12.38 19.68
CA GLY A 59 -4.49 12.22 19.97
C GLY A 59 -5.27 11.45 18.89
N ILE A 60 -4.64 10.48 18.23
CA ILE A 60 -5.31 9.49 17.37
C ILE A 60 -5.26 8.14 18.09
N THR A 61 -6.39 7.43 18.13
CA THR A 61 -6.45 6.09 18.72
C THR A 61 -5.83 5.05 17.78
N GLN A 62 -5.45 3.89 18.33
CA GLN A 62 -4.85 2.83 17.52
C GLN A 62 -5.83 2.28 16.47
N GLU A 63 -7.12 2.23 16.81
CA GLU A 63 -8.21 1.80 15.93
C GLU A 63 -8.34 2.77 14.74
N ALA A 64 -8.31 4.09 15.00
CA ALA A 64 -8.37 5.09 13.95
C ALA A 64 -7.14 5.03 13.01
N LEU A 65 -5.95 4.70 13.54
CA LEU A 65 -4.76 4.47 12.70
C LEU A 65 -4.92 3.22 11.84
N LEU A 66 -5.48 2.14 12.39
CA LEU A 66 -5.77 0.91 11.66
C LEU A 66 -6.77 1.17 10.53
N ASP A 67 -7.89 1.81 10.83
CA ASP A 67 -8.92 2.16 9.85
C ASP A 67 -8.37 3.07 8.75
N CYS A 68 -7.55 4.06 9.13
CA CYS A 68 -6.88 4.95 8.19
C CYS A 68 -5.91 4.19 7.28
N PHE A 69 -5.11 3.27 7.84
CA PHE A 69 -4.18 2.45 7.07
C PHE A 69 -4.92 1.56 6.06
N VAL A 70 -5.95 0.84 6.51
CA VAL A 70 -6.79 0.00 5.64
C VAL A 70 -7.48 0.84 4.57
N GLY A 71 -8.03 2.00 4.93
CA GLY A 71 -8.73 2.91 4.03
C GLY A 71 -7.85 3.42 2.89
N GLY A 72 -6.57 3.68 3.16
CA GLY A 72 -5.60 4.17 2.19
C GLY A 72 -5.00 3.10 1.27
N LEU A 73 -5.21 1.81 1.52
CA LEU A 73 -4.72 0.75 0.62
C LEU A 73 -5.41 0.77 -0.75
N LYS A 74 -4.73 0.26 -1.78
CA LYS A 74 -5.32 0.05 -3.11
C LYS A 74 -6.58 -0.83 -3.01
N PRO A 75 -7.64 -0.56 -3.80
CA PRO A 75 -8.94 -1.24 -3.66
C PRO A 75 -8.88 -2.77 -3.74
N ASP A 76 -7.96 -3.33 -4.53
CA ASP A 76 -7.80 -4.79 -4.68
C ASP A 76 -7.19 -5.42 -3.43
N ILE A 77 -6.08 -4.85 -2.92
CA ILE A 77 -5.42 -5.27 -1.68
C ILE A 77 -6.35 -5.06 -0.48
N ARG A 78 -7.02 -3.91 -0.41
CA ARG A 78 -7.91 -3.53 0.69
C ARG A 78 -9.03 -4.54 0.91
N ARG A 79 -9.66 -5.02 -0.17
CA ARG A 79 -10.73 -6.03 -0.10
C ARG A 79 -10.22 -7.33 0.54
N ASP A 80 -9.08 -7.81 0.08
CA ASP A 80 -8.47 -9.05 0.61
C ASP A 80 -8.04 -8.88 2.09
N VAL A 81 -7.50 -7.72 2.47
CA VAL A 81 -7.14 -7.41 3.86
C VAL A 81 -8.37 -7.36 4.77
N ILE A 82 -9.44 -6.68 4.36
CA ILE A 82 -10.69 -6.57 5.16
C ILE A 82 -11.30 -7.95 5.38
N ALA A 83 -11.26 -8.84 4.39
CA ALA A 83 -11.78 -10.21 4.50
C ALA A 83 -11.09 -11.03 5.59
N GLN A 84 -9.87 -10.64 6.01
CA GLN A 84 -9.12 -11.29 7.09
C GLN A 84 -9.38 -10.71 8.48
N ALA A 85 -10.22 -9.67 8.58
CA ALA A 85 -10.58 -8.99 9.83
C ALA A 85 -9.38 -8.74 10.77
N PRO A 86 -8.34 -8.01 10.33
CA PRO A 86 -7.16 -7.79 11.14
C PRO A 86 -7.46 -6.91 12.37
N THR A 87 -6.92 -7.29 13.51
CA THR A 87 -7.11 -6.59 14.79
C THR A 87 -5.92 -5.72 15.21
N SER A 88 -4.87 -5.65 14.39
CA SER A 88 -3.69 -4.84 14.68
C SER A 88 -3.07 -4.25 13.42
N LEU A 89 -2.41 -3.11 13.58
CA LEU A 89 -1.72 -2.44 12.48
C LEU A 89 -0.63 -3.33 11.89
N LEU A 90 0.14 -4.02 12.73
CA LEU A 90 1.18 -4.96 12.29
C LEU A 90 0.61 -6.07 11.41
N ARG A 91 -0.48 -6.72 11.85
CA ARG A 91 -1.16 -7.77 11.07
C ARG A 91 -1.66 -7.22 9.74
N THR A 92 -2.23 -6.03 9.75
CA THR A 92 -2.72 -5.33 8.55
C THR A 92 -1.59 -5.08 7.55
N ILE A 93 -0.43 -4.60 8.01
CA ILE A 93 0.75 -4.37 7.18
C ILE A 93 1.25 -5.68 6.56
N SER A 94 1.36 -6.75 7.36
CA SER A 94 1.79 -8.06 6.88
C SER A 94 0.85 -8.61 5.80
N LEU A 95 -0.47 -8.52 6.01
CA LEU A 95 -1.47 -8.95 5.04
C LEU A 95 -1.43 -8.10 3.76
N ALA A 96 -1.29 -6.78 3.89
CA ALA A 96 -1.22 -5.89 2.74
C ALA A 96 -0.01 -6.24 1.85
N LYS A 97 1.15 -6.51 2.45
CA LYS A 97 2.35 -6.97 1.73
C LYS A 97 2.13 -8.33 1.05
N LEU A 98 1.54 -9.28 1.77
CA LEU A 98 1.22 -10.61 1.22
C LEU A 98 0.31 -10.52 -0.01
N TYR A 99 -0.74 -9.69 0.06
CA TYR A 99 -1.66 -9.53 -1.06
C TYR A 99 -1.08 -8.69 -2.19
N GLU A 100 -0.16 -7.75 -1.92
CA GLU A 100 0.56 -7.04 -2.99
C GLU A 100 1.28 -8.02 -3.94
N GLU A 101 1.95 -9.05 -3.42
CA GLU A 101 2.64 -10.07 -4.23
C GLU A 101 1.71 -10.85 -5.17
N LYS A 102 0.42 -11.00 -4.80
CA LYS A 102 -0.60 -11.63 -5.65
C LYS A 102 -0.94 -10.78 -6.87
N TYR A 103 -0.85 -9.45 -6.75
CA TYR A 103 -1.21 -8.50 -7.82
C TYR A 103 0.00 -7.98 -8.61
N VAL A 104 1.23 -8.23 -8.16
CA VAL A 104 2.40 -8.01 -9.01
C VAL A 104 2.26 -8.92 -10.24
N PRO A 105 2.28 -8.37 -11.47
CA PRO A 105 2.23 -9.18 -12.68
C PRO A 105 3.44 -10.13 -12.66
N LYS A 106 3.21 -11.40 -12.32
CA LYS A 106 4.17 -12.45 -12.66
C LYS A 106 4.21 -12.44 -14.18
N ILE A 107 5.32 -11.98 -14.74
CA ILE A 107 5.65 -12.22 -16.14
C ILE A 107 5.56 -13.73 -16.29
N ARG A 108 4.43 -14.23 -16.81
CA ARG A 108 4.34 -15.63 -17.18
C ARG A 108 5.36 -15.79 -18.29
N PRO A 109 6.41 -16.63 -18.17
CA PRO A 109 7.14 -17.01 -19.35
C PRO A 109 6.11 -17.57 -20.31
N ASN A 110 5.98 -16.93 -21.47
CA ASN A 110 5.08 -17.32 -22.53
C ASN A 110 5.47 -18.75 -22.93
N SER A 111 4.89 -19.77 -22.30
CA SER A 111 4.90 -21.11 -22.88
C SER A 111 3.90 -21.02 -24.02
N SER A 112 4.37 -20.54 -25.17
CA SER A 112 3.72 -20.80 -26.43
C SER A 112 3.56 -22.31 -26.51
N SER A 113 2.35 -22.78 -26.24
CA SER A 113 1.92 -24.13 -26.55
C SER A 113 2.18 -24.35 -28.03
N PHE A 114 3.20 -25.17 -28.32
CA PHE A 114 3.47 -25.72 -29.64
C PHE A 114 2.27 -26.57 -30.06
N PHE A 115 1.24 -25.94 -30.60
CA PHE A 115 0.29 -26.62 -31.48
C PHE A 115 0.95 -26.76 -32.84
N SER A 116 1.77 -27.80 -33.00
CA SER A 116 2.03 -28.38 -34.33
C SER A 116 0.76 -29.10 -34.76
N GLN A 117 -0.13 -28.42 -35.48
CA GLN A 117 -1.08 -29.12 -36.34
C GLN A 117 -0.47 -29.28 -37.72
N ASN A 118 -0.08 -30.53 -37.96
CA ASN A 118 0.50 -31.11 -39.14
C ASN A 118 -0.29 -30.73 -40.41
N THR A 119 0.38 -30.09 -41.36
CA THR A 119 -0.09 -29.96 -42.74
C THR A 119 0.05 -31.31 -43.42
N SER A 120 -1.06 -31.96 -43.80
CA SER A 120 -0.99 -33.08 -44.75
C SER A 120 -1.86 -32.82 -45.97
N HIS A 121 -1.22 -33.10 -47.10
CA HIS A 121 -1.56 -32.71 -48.46
C HIS A 121 -2.89 -33.27 -48.99
N LYS A 122 -3.42 -32.49 -49.93
CA LYS A 122 -4.56 -32.75 -50.83
C LYS A 122 -4.51 -34.15 -51.46
N HIS A 123 -5.66 -34.81 -51.53
CA HIS A 123 -6.02 -35.70 -52.65
C HIS A 123 -7.51 -35.56 -52.98
N LYS A 124 -7.81 -35.17 -54.22
CA LYS A 124 -9.15 -35.27 -54.83
C LYS A 124 -9.35 -36.70 -55.33
N PRO A 125 -10.50 -37.35 -55.11
CA PRO A 125 -10.86 -38.52 -55.91
C PRO A 125 -11.52 -38.09 -57.21
N ILE A 126 -11.03 -38.68 -58.29
CA ILE A 126 -11.54 -38.64 -59.65
C ILE A 126 -12.77 -39.55 -59.70
N HIS A 127 -13.91 -39.03 -60.16
CA HIS A 127 -15.10 -39.84 -60.44
C HIS A 127 -15.07 -40.25 -61.92
N THR A 128 -14.65 -41.49 -62.18
CA THR A 128 -14.83 -42.17 -63.46
C THR A 128 -15.73 -43.38 -63.26
N SER A 129 -16.72 -43.45 -64.13
CA SER A 129 -17.91 -44.30 -64.13
C SER A 129 -17.68 -45.73 -64.64
N ILE A 130 -18.78 -46.50 -64.57
CA ILE A 130 -19.20 -47.73 -65.31
C ILE A 130 -18.68 -49.10 -64.84
N PRO A 131 -19.37 -50.24 -65.11
CA PRO A 131 -20.29 -50.58 -66.23
C PRO A 131 -21.79 -50.51 -65.93
#